data_AF-A0A8J4EYM5-F1
#
_entry.id   AF-A0A8J4EYM5-F1
#
_cell.length_a   1.000
_cell.length_b   1.000
_cell.length_c   1.000
_cell.angle_alpha   90.00
_cell.angle_beta   90.00
_cell.angle_gamma   90.00
#
_symmetry.space_group_name_H-M   'P 1'
#
loop_
_entity.id
_entity.type
_entity.pdbx_description
1 polymer ?
#
loop_
_entity_poly.entity_id
_entity_poly.type
_entity_poly.pdbx_seq_one_letter_code
_entity_poly.pdbx_strand_id
1 'polypeptide(L)'
;MGRGDRQSVGPGRTGRKPEIATRNGEPSSRQLADAADSLQQQGERRKGLEAAAKFEAAAAKYQDALDAAVCQRHLHGFNLIEDGANMRTPTGGNIISLEEAIEMRSSLAECHQLLADALVAAAASLPDTELNPQVERQAAATAVQHLTTALRHYSCCHPSAVLTSRGPNAAAGVTPGAGVGDAALPPAFTVAAAVAVAAAATAAALPPEVAVNAGNCAASLGELLEEEAERTAAASSPPMAWLPMYDIALQCYRSAAASYKSAVAREEDVLTLSNLGDVLVQSGTCLYAVSRALRDADPVLAASALSSQTAAAAAAAPSEWAAAREAEAQSDFMAAMSSYETACSMCDSSQGDDLPGLLCNWGSALRSLAGCLQDPAARLGPLEQAASRLDQAASFDRADPAPLCSLGDVLMAGGEAAEAISLAAVTSAVSNTPEAQAEVLPAMAPEAEATAAAARHWYGIAMRQLHAALTRGYSAALTLRRDEPEALVGCGEAHLALSRLARRDPVAAAASGDGGGDGDGDKNAAGADAKDIASRHATAAVVAFQAAVARPERLGGWRQRCDVRYNLACALALVGREQEAHQLLVSLLGCGAVRPSELARDVDLEPVRYLPWFQALLAAA
;
A
#
# COMPACT_ATOMS: atom_id res chain seq x y z
N MET A 1 2.16 -15.59 -16.50
CA MET A 1 2.93 -16.79 -16.91
C MET A 1 4.15 -16.24 -17.62
N GLY A 2 5.39 -16.35 -17.16
CA GLY A 2 5.92 -17.22 -16.12
C GLY A 2 5.90 -16.63 -14.71
N ARG A 3 5.56 -17.47 -13.75
CA ARG A 3 6.18 -17.34 -12.43
C ARG A 3 7.65 -17.65 -12.69
N GLY A 4 8.53 -16.70 -12.44
CA GLY A 4 9.92 -17.05 -12.24
C GLY A 4 9.93 -18.02 -11.07
N ASP A 5 10.02 -19.32 -11.38
CA ASP A 5 10.41 -20.32 -10.40
C ASP A 5 11.79 -19.86 -9.92
N ARG A 6 11.82 -19.07 -8.82
CA ARG A 6 12.98 -19.00 -7.95
C ARG A 6 13.14 -20.42 -7.44
N GLN A 7 13.87 -21.23 -8.21
CA GLN A 7 14.57 -22.36 -7.65
C GLN A 7 15.47 -21.74 -6.58
N SER A 8 15.03 -21.81 -5.33
CA SER A 8 15.94 -21.71 -4.21
C SER A 8 17.05 -22.72 -4.53
N VAL A 9 18.25 -22.21 -4.78
CA VAL A 9 19.43 -23.04 -4.92
C VAL A 9 19.72 -23.55 -3.52
N GLY A 10 18.99 -24.60 -3.13
CA GLY A 10 19.24 -25.30 -1.89
C GLY A 10 20.68 -25.80 -1.91
N PRO A 11 21.46 -25.60 -0.83
CA PRO A 11 22.84 -26.03 -0.78
C PRO A 11 22.91 -27.53 -1.07
N GLY A 12 23.77 -27.90 -2.04
CA GLY A 12 23.90 -29.27 -2.52
C GLY A 12 24.09 -30.25 -1.37
N ARG A 13 23.06 -31.08 -1.11
CA ARG A 13 23.08 -32.14 -0.09
C ARG A 13 24.15 -33.17 -0.45
N THR A 14 25.29 -33.11 0.22
CA THR A 14 26.27 -34.19 0.25
C THR A 14 25.66 -35.42 0.94
N GLY A 15 25.97 -36.62 0.46
CA GLY A 15 25.29 -37.86 0.83
C GLY A 15 25.18 -38.10 2.34
N ARG A 16 23.94 -38.19 2.84
CA ARG A 16 23.63 -38.46 4.25
C ARG A 16 24.00 -39.90 4.65
N LYS A 17 24.88 -40.02 5.65
CA LYS A 17 24.96 -41.24 6.47
C LYS A 17 23.73 -41.32 7.38
N PRO A 18 23.19 -42.51 7.67
CA PRO A 18 22.05 -42.65 8.58
C PRO A 18 22.45 -42.20 9.99
N GLU A 19 21.80 -41.15 10.51
CA GLU A 19 21.97 -40.67 11.88
C GLU A 19 21.34 -41.67 12.88
N ILE A 20 22.08 -41.97 13.94
CA ILE A 20 21.69 -42.88 15.01
C ILE A 20 20.64 -42.17 15.88
N ALA A 21 19.44 -42.76 15.98
CA ALA A 21 18.39 -42.27 16.87
C ALA A 21 18.92 -42.04 18.30
N THR A 22 18.46 -40.98 18.96
CA THR A 22 18.81 -40.70 20.36
C THR A 22 18.40 -41.90 21.22
N ARG A 23 19.10 -42.12 22.35
CA ARG A 23 18.96 -43.30 23.22
C ARG A 23 17.52 -43.58 23.70
N ASN A 24 16.60 -42.62 23.56
CA ASN A 24 15.21 -42.68 24.00
C ASN A 24 14.18 -42.70 22.86
N GLY A 25 14.62 -42.67 21.59
CA GLY A 25 13.71 -42.64 20.43
C GLY A 25 13.08 -41.27 20.14
N GLU A 26 13.47 -40.21 20.87
CA GLU A 26 13.07 -38.85 20.55
C GLU A 26 13.78 -38.36 19.28
N PRO A 27 13.07 -37.65 18.38
CA PRO A 27 13.66 -37.13 17.15
C PRO A 27 14.77 -36.15 17.49
N SER A 28 15.86 -36.17 16.70
CA SER A 28 16.90 -35.16 16.83
C SER A 28 16.36 -33.79 16.40
N SER A 29 16.98 -32.74 16.91
CA SER A 29 16.74 -31.35 16.49
C SER A 29 16.84 -31.17 14.96
N ARG A 30 17.81 -31.82 14.29
CA ARG A 30 17.90 -31.84 12.81
C ARG A 30 16.72 -32.53 12.14
N GLN A 31 16.27 -33.68 12.68
CA GLN A 31 15.10 -34.38 12.15
C GLN A 31 13.82 -33.55 12.28
N LEU A 32 13.69 -32.77 13.36
CA LEU A 32 12.59 -31.84 13.56
C LEU A 32 12.66 -30.68 12.55
N ALA A 33 13.84 -30.09 12.34
CA ALA A 33 14.05 -29.04 11.34
C ALA A 33 13.73 -29.52 9.92
N ASP A 34 14.21 -30.70 9.51
CA ASP A 34 13.89 -31.30 8.19
C ASP A 34 12.38 -31.51 7.99
N ALA A 35 11.67 -31.89 9.06
CA ALA A 35 10.23 -32.05 9.03
C ALA A 35 9.50 -30.69 8.91
N ALA A 36 10.04 -29.65 9.56
CA ALA A 36 9.55 -28.28 9.46
C ALA A 36 9.72 -27.72 8.03
N ASP A 37 10.92 -27.86 7.44
CA ASP A 37 11.20 -27.53 6.04
C ASP A 37 10.20 -28.17 5.08
N SER A 38 9.95 -29.47 5.28
CA SER A 38 9.01 -30.23 4.45
C SER A 38 7.57 -29.71 4.56
N LEU A 39 7.18 -29.16 5.72
CA LEU A 39 5.86 -28.54 5.93
C LEU A 39 5.81 -27.13 5.33
N GLN A 40 6.88 -26.34 5.47
CA GLN A 40 7.00 -25.01 4.87
C GLN A 40 6.87 -25.10 3.34
N GLN A 41 7.64 -25.98 2.70
CA GLN A 41 7.55 -26.23 1.25
C GLN A 41 6.17 -26.75 0.81
N GLN A 42 5.45 -27.46 1.68
CA GLN A 42 4.06 -27.82 1.41
C GLN A 42 3.15 -26.59 1.47
N GLY A 43 3.35 -25.69 2.44
CA GLY A 43 2.61 -24.44 2.57
C GLY A 43 2.75 -23.54 1.34
N GLU A 44 3.97 -23.37 0.83
CA GLU A 44 4.28 -22.59 -0.38
C GLU A 44 3.54 -23.08 -1.65
N ARG A 45 3.21 -24.38 -1.69
CA ARG A 45 2.47 -25.00 -2.80
C ARG A 45 0.96 -24.92 -2.63
N ARG A 46 0.47 -24.42 -1.50
CA ARG A 46 -0.95 -24.31 -1.14
C ARG A 46 -1.38 -22.84 -1.18
N LYS A 47 -2.67 -22.60 -0.92
CA LYS A 47 -3.25 -21.26 -0.86
C LYS A 47 -4.22 -21.14 0.31
N GLY A 48 -4.46 -19.91 0.76
CA GLY A 48 -5.43 -19.59 1.79
C GLY A 48 -5.21 -20.38 3.09
N LEU A 49 -6.29 -20.86 3.69
CA LEU A 49 -6.26 -21.54 5.00
C LEU A 49 -5.43 -22.83 5.00
N GLU A 50 -5.34 -23.56 3.88
CA GLU A 50 -4.48 -24.74 3.79
C GLU A 50 -3.00 -24.39 3.91
N ALA A 51 -2.58 -23.28 3.30
CA ALA A 51 -1.20 -22.78 3.41
C ALA A 51 -0.92 -22.31 4.85
N ALA A 52 -1.84 -21.53 5.43
CA ALA A 52 -1.75 -21.07 6.82
C ALA A 52 -1.55 -22.25 7.80
N ALA A 53 -2.38 -23.29 7.72
CA ALA A 53 -2.24 -24.47 8.57
C ALA A 53 -0.88 -25.19 8.43
N LYS A 54 -0.29 -25.18 7.22
CA LYS A 54 1.03 -25.76 6.97
C LYS A 54 2.16 -24.92 7.56
N PHE A 55 2.10 -23.59 7.42
CA PHE A 55 3.07 -22.69 8.01
C PHE A 55 3.01 -22.68 9.54
N GLU A 56 1.81 -22.76 10.13
CA GLU A 56 1.65 -22.91 11.58
C GLU A 56 2.29 -24.22 12.09
N ALA A 57 2.05 -25.34 11.40
CA ALA A 57 2.67 -26.62 11.75
C ALA A 57 4.20 -26.60 11.56
N ALA A 58 4.71 -25.93 10.52
CA ALA A 58 6.14 -25.75 10.29
C ALA A 58 6.78 -24.91 11.41
N ALA A 59 6.17 -23.78 11.77
CA ALA A 59 6.62 -22.93 12.88
C ALA A 59 6.70 -23.71 14.20
N ALA A 60 5.66 -24.49 14.54
CA ALA A 60 5.70 -25.35 15.72
C ALA A 60 6.86 -26.35 15.69
N LYS A 61 7.16 -26.94 14.52
CA LYS A 61 8.27 -27.90 14.36
C LYS A 61 9.65 -27.25 14.45
N TYR A 62 9.84 -26.05 13.93
CA TYR A 62 11.08 -25.31 14.12
C TYR A 62 11.28 -24.90 15.59
N GLN A 63 10.20 -24.54 16.29
CA GLN A 63 10.27 -24.25 17.72
C GLN A 63 10.69 -25.50 18.52
N ASP A 64 10.09 -26.67 18.24
CA ASP A 64 10.52 -27.95 18.82
C ASP A 64 12.01 -28.24 18.54
N ALA A 65 12.47 -27.96 17.31
CA ALA A 65 13.87 -28.16 16.91
C ALA A 65 14.84 -27.28 17.69
N LEU A 66 14.50 -26.00 17.89
CA LEU A 66 15.29 -25.05 18.68
C LEU A 66 15.35 -25.44 20.16
N ASP A 67 14.21 -25.85 20.75
CA ASP A 67 14.17 -26.29 22.14
C ASP A 67 15.02 -27.55 22.35
N ALA A 68 14.95 -28.50 21.42
CA ALA A 68 15.83 -29.67 21.41
C ALA A 68 17.31 -29.29 21.28
N ALA A 69 17.65 -28.30 20.44
CA ALA A 69 19.02 -27.79 20.30
C ALA A 69 19.54 -27.18 21.62
N VAL A 70 18.72 -26.37 22.30
CA VAL A 70 19.03 -25.79 23.61
C VAL A 70 19.27 -26.90 24.65
N CYS A 71 18.38 -27.89 24.73
CA CYS A 71 18.52 -29.04 25.62
C CYS A 71 19.81 -29.84 25.36
N GLN A 72 20.14 -30.11 24.09
CA GLN A 72 21.38 -30.80 23.73
C GLN A 72 22.61 -30.04 24.21
N ARG A 73 22.69 -28.72 24.00
CA ARG A 73 23.84 -27.92 24.46
C ARG A 73 23.97 -27.90 25.97
N HIS A 74 22.87 -27.78 26.70
CA HIS A 74 22.87 -27.88 28.17
C HIS A 74 23.37 -29.24 28.66
N LEU A 75 22.93 -30.35 28.05
CA LEU A 75 23.38 -31.70 28.41
C LEU A 75 24.89 -31.90 28.18
N HIS A 76 25.45 -31.20 27.21
CA HIS A 76 26.89 -31.23 26.92
C HIS A 76 27.71 -30.21 27.76
N GLY A 77 27.08 -29.50 28.69
CA GLY A 77 27.76 -28.58 29.61
C GLY A 77 28.24 -27.26 28.99
N PHE A 78 27.70 -26.88 27.82
CA PHE A 78 27.99 -25.57 27.23
C PHE A 78 27.24 -24.48 28.00
N ASN A 79 27.95 -23.43 28.40
CA ASN A 79 27.35 -22.29 29.06
C ASN A 79 26.89 -21.30 27.98
N LEU A 80 25.57 -21.18 27.77
CA LEU A 80 24.98 -20.36 26.69
C LEU A 80 25.37 -18.86 26.77
N ILE A 81 25.83 -18.38 27.93
CA ILE A 81 26.17 -16.98 28.16
C ILE A 81 27.67 -16.71 27.92
N GLU A 82 28.56 -17.63 28.28
CA GLU A 82 30.01 -17.40 28.27
C GLU A 82 30.70 -17.84 26.97
N ASP A 83 30.14 -18.82 26.26
CA ASP A 83 30.75 -19.39 25.05
C ASP A 83 30.49 -18.58 23.77
N GLY A 84 29.63 -17.54 23.81
CA GLY A 84 29.29 -16.71 22.65
C GLY A 84 30.48 -15.94 22.06
N ALA A 85 31.57 -15.78 22.81
CA ALA A 85 32.78 -15.07 22.37
C ALA A 85 33.92 -16.01 21.90
N ASN A 86 33.90 -17.28 22.29
CA ASN A 86 34.95 -18.26 21.98
C ASN A 86 34.42 -19.34 21.05
N MET A 87 34.56 -19.13 19.72
CA MET A 87 34.18 -20.07 18.67
C MET A 87 35.03 -21.37 18.68
N ARG A 88 35.00 -22.16 19.75
CA ARG A 88 35.47 -23.55 19.67
C ARG A 88 34.34 -24.38 19.07
N THR A 89 34.49 -24.73 17.80
CA THR A 89 33.62 -25.69 17.13
C THR A 89 33.64 -27.01 17.90
N PRO A 90 32.47 -27.51 18.36
CA PRO A 90 32.42 -28.80 19.01
C PRO A 90 32.89 -29.87 18.01
N THR A 91 33.95 -30.61 18.32
CA THR A 91 34.48 -31.68 17.47
C THR A 91 33.66 -32.98 17.56
N GLY A 92 32.49 -32.97 18.22
CA GLY A 92 31.54 -34.08 18.29
C GLY A 92 30.34 -33.85 17.36
N GLY A 93 30.18 -34.70 16.33
CA GLY A 93 29.24 -34.51 15.22
C GLY A 93 27.73 -34.48 15.52
N ASN A 94 27.32 -34.45 16.78
CA ASN A 94 25.91 -34.44 17.21
C ASN A 94 25.45 -33.12 17.87
N ILE A 95 26.34 -32.12 18.03
CA ILE A 95 25.97 -30.82 18.62
C ILE A 95 25.68 -29.83 17.50
N ILE A 96 24.49 -29.23 17.52
CA ILE A 96 24.09 -28.17 16.59
C ILE A 96 25.03 -26.97 16.69
N SER A 97 25.50 -26.49 15.55
CA SER A 97 26.31 -25.27 15.43
C SER A 97 25.45 -24.02 15.69
N LEU A 98 26.09 -22.89 16.02
CA LEU A 98 25.35 -21.63 16.15
C LEU A 98 24.73 -21.16 14.82
N GLU A 99 25.38 -21.49 13.70
CA GLU A 99 24.90 -21.19 12.35
C GLU A 99 23.64 -21.99 12.02
N GLU A 100 23.64 -23.30 12.29
CA GLU A 100 22.44 -24.16 12.16
C GLU A 100 21.30 -23.66 13.07
N ALA A 101 21.61 -23.16 14.27
CA ALA A 101 20.60 -22.57 15.15
C ALA A 101 20.05 -21.23 14.63
N ILE A 102 20.88 -20.41 13.98
CA ILE A 102 20.47 -19.15 13.33
C ILE A 102 19.53 -19.48 12.18
N GLU A 103 19.90 -20.43 11.32
CA GLU A 103 19.07 -20.92 10.21
C GLU A 103 17.70 -21.40 10.70
N MET A 104 17.65 -22.27 11.71
CA MET A 104 16.37 -22.73 12.29
C MET A 104 15.51 -21.59 12.84
N ARG A 105 16.14 -20.59 13.46
CA ARG A 105 15.42 -19.43 14.01
C ARG A 105 14.94 -18.46 12.94
N SER A 106 15.71 -18.25 11.87
CA SER A 106 15.26 -17.45 10.72
C SER A 106 14.13 -18.16 9.98
N SER A 107 14.18 -19.48 9.79
CA SER A 107 13.10 -20.23 9.16
C SER A 107 11.82 -20.27 10.01
N LEU A 108 11.95 -20.29 11.34
CA LEU A 108 10.81 -20.08 12.25
C LEU A 108 10.18 -18.70 12.05
N ALA A 109 11.00 -17.65 11.96
CA ALA A 109 10.52 -16.30 11.71
C ALA A 109 9.82 -16.18 10.35
N GLU A 110 10.40 -16.75 9.30
CA GLU A 110 9.83 -16.81 7.96
C GLU A 110 8.49 -17.55 7.94
N CYS A 111 8.36 -18.69 8.64
CA CYS A 111 7.08 -19.39 8.75
C CYS A 111 5.98 -18.51 9.38
N HIS A 112 6.30 -17.68 10.37
CA HIS A 112 5.34 -16.73 10.94
C HIS A 112 4.97 -15.60 9.97
N GLN A 113 5.93 -15.10 9.20
CA GLN A 113 5.67 -14.12 8.14
C GLN A 113 4.74 -14.70 7.06
N LEU A 114 5.08 -15.87 6.51
CA LEU A 114 4.27 -16.57 5.50
C LEU A 114 2.87 -16.95 6.01
N LEU A 115 2.74 -17.29 7.31
CA LEU A 115 1.45 -17.51 7.95
C LEU A 115 0.60 -16.24 7.96
N ALA A 116 1.18 -15.08 8.29
CA ALA A 116 0.48 -13.80 8.26
C ALA A 116 -0.06 -13.49 6.86
N ASP A 117 0.78 -13.61 5.84
CA ASP A 117 0.42 -13.38 4.43
C ASP A 117 -0.69 -14.33 3.97
N ALA A 118 -0.59 -15.62 4.32
CA ALA A 118 -1.58 -16.62 3.97
C ALA A 118 -2.95 -16.35 4.62
N LEU A 119 -2.99 -15.81 5.84
CA LEU A 119 -4.24 -15.46 6.53
C LEU A 119 -4.93 -14.25 5.91
N VAL A 120 -4.18 -13.20 5.56
CA VAL A 120 -4.73 -12.02 4.86
C VAL A 120 -5.24 -12.43 3.48
N ALA A 121 -4.45 -13.20 2.72
CA ALA A 121 -4.86 -13.71 1.42
C ALA A 121 -6.08 -14.64 1.50
N ALA A 122 -6.17 -15.48 2.55
CA ALA A 122 -7.35 -16.32 2.77
C ALA A 122 -8.62 -15.49 2.96
N ALA A 123 -8.56 -14.45 3.81
CA ALA A 123 -9.69 -13.55 4.04
C ALA A 123 -10.10 -12.82 2.76
N ALA A 124 -9.14 -12.26 2.01
CA ALA A 124 -9.40 -11.58 0.75
C ALA A 124 -9.98 -12.51 -0.35
N SER A 125 -9.75 -13.82 -0.26
CA SER A 125 -10.29 -14.81 -1.21
C SER A 125 -11.72 -15.27 -0.93
N LEU A 126 -12.31 -14.84 0.19
CA LEU A 126 -13.67 -15.24 0.57
C LEU A 126 -14.72 -14.71 -0.43
N PRO A 127 -15.84 -15.43 -0.61
CA PRO A 127 -16.97 -14.94 -1.39
C PRO A 127 -17.60 -13.71 -0.71
N ASP A 128 -18.27 -12.84 -1.48
CA ASP A 128 -18.88 -11.61 -0.94
C ASP A 128 -19.95 -11.87 0.14
N THR A 129 -20.54 -13.06 0.17
CA THR A 129 -21.49 -13.46 1.23
C THR A 129 -20.84 -13.65 2.59
N GLU A 130 -19.53 -13.88 2.63
CA GLU A 130 -18.74 -14.13 3.84
C GLU A 130 -17.76 -12.99 4.13
N LEU A 131 -17.23 -12.36 3.08
CA LEU A 131 -16.28 -11.26 3.19
C LEU A 131 -16.96 -9.98 3.68
N ASN A 132 -16.51 -9.49 4.81
CA ASN A 132 -17.02 -8.27 5.45
C ASN A 132 -15.90 -7.57 6.25
N PRO A 133 -16.12 -6.32 6.72
CA PRO A 133 -15.08 -5.54 7.40
C PRO A 133 -14.55 -6.17 8.68
N GLN A 134 -15.34 -7.01 9.36
CA GLN A 134 -14.93 -7.66 10.60
C GLN A 134 -14.00 -8.83 10.30
N VAL A 135 -14.27 -9.59 9.24
CA VAL A 135 -13.41 -10.70 8.81
C VAL A 135 -12.04 -10.21 8.39
N GLU A 136 -11.97 -9.14 7.60
CA GLU A 136 -10.68 -8.53 7.23
C GLU A 136 -9.91 -8.01 8.44
N ARG A 137 -10.59 -7.28 9.34
CA ARG A 137 -9.98 -6.78 10.57
C ARG A 137 -9.44 -7.90 11.44
N GLN A 138 -10.18 -9.00 11.55
CA GLN A 138 -9.73 -10.16 12.32
C GLN A 138 -8.48 -10.79 11.68
N ALA A 139 -8.45 -10.95 10.35
CA ALA A 139 -7.30 -11.48 9.64
C ALA A 139 -6.07 -10.57 9.79
N ALA A 140 -6.24 -9.26 9.61
CA ALA A 140 -5.17 -8.27 9.79
C ALA A 140 -4.64 -8.27 11.23
N ALA A 141 -5.52 -8.30 12.24
CA ALA A 141 -5.10 -8.35 13.65
C ALA A 141 -4.29 -9.62 13.97
N THR A 142 -4.69 -10.78 13.45
CA THR A 142 -3.93 -12.02 13.60
C THR A 142 -2.61 -11.98 12.82
N ALA A 143 -2.59 -11.41 11.62
CA ALA A 143 -1.38 -11.21 10.83
C ALA A 143 -0.36 -10.30 11.55
N VAL A 144 -0.80 -9.18 12.14
CA VAL A 144 0.03 -8.29 12.98
C VAL A 144 0.69 -9.05 14.14
N GLN A 145 -0.04 -9.95 14.81
CA GLN A 145 0.52 -10.78 15.89
C GLN A 145 1.63 -11.72 15.39
N HIS A 146 1.43 -12.35 14.24
CA HIS A 146 2.42 -13.24 13.64
C HIS A 146 3.64 -12.49 13.11
N LEU A 147 3.47 -11.33 12.44
CA LEU A 147 4.58 -10.50 12.00
C LEU A 147 5.38 -9.92 13.18
N THR A 148 4.70 -9.51 14.25
CA THR A 148 5.38 -9.10 15.49
C THR A 148 6.19 -10.25 16.10
N THR A 149 5.68 -11.47 16.01
CA THR A 149 6.38 -12.67 16.48
C THR A 149 7.58 -12.99 15.57
N ALA A 150 7.40 -12.96 14.25
CA ALA A 150 8.46 -13.15 13.27
C ALA A 150 9.61 -12.14 13.47
N LEU A 151 9.29 -10.85 13.58
CA LEU A 151 10.29 -9.80 13.76
C LEU A 151 11.08 -9.97 15.07
N ARG A 152 10.43 -10.45 16.13
CA ARG A 152 11.11 -10.84 17.38
C ARG A 152 12.09 -11.98 17.14
N HIS A 153 11.70 -13.03 16.41
CA HIS A 153 12.60 -14.13 16.10
C HIS A 153 13.80 -13.67 15.26
N TYR A 154 13.58 -12.83 14.24
CA TYR A 154 14.65 -12.24 13.44
C TYR A 154 15.63 -11.42 14.30
N SER A 155 15.14 -10.58 15.24
CA SER A 155 16.01 -9.80 16.14
C SER A 155 16.91 -10.66 17.03
N CYS A 156 16.59 -11.95 17.20
CA CYS A 156 17.37 -12.90 17.97
C CYS A 156 18.31 -13.78 17.11
N CYS A 157 18.36 -13.57 15.79
CA CYS A 157 19.18 -14.35 14.86
C CYS A 157 20.65 -13.88 14.83
N HIS A 158 21.25 -13.76 16.01
CA HIS A 158 22.68 -13.49 16.17
C HIS A 158 23.30 -14.42 17.23
N PRO A 159 24.62 -14.69 17.17
CA PRO A 159 25.26 -15.73 17.99
C PRO A 159 25.02 -15.65 19.51
N SER A 160 24.89 -14.43 20.06
CA SER A 160 24.67 -14.23 21.50
C SER A 160 23.21 -14.36 21.97
N ALA A 161 22.22 -14.36 21.08
CA ALA A 161 20.80 -14.44 21.44
C ALA A 161 20.07 -15.70 20.94
N VAL A 162 20.58 -16.35 19.89
CA VAL A 162 19.85 -17.41 19.14
C VAL A 162 19.44 -18.62 19.98
N LEU A 163 20.13 -18.90 21.09
CA LEU A 163 19.78 -20.01 22.00
C LEU A 163 19.42 -19.55 23.43
N THR A 164 19.58 -18.26 23.75
CA THR A 164 19.31 -17.71 25.10
C THR A 164 17.96 -17.02 25.19
N SER A 165 17.45 -16.52 24.07
CA SER A 165 16.12 -15.93 24.00
C SER A 165 15.05 -17.03 24.07
N ARG A 166 14.37 -17.12 25.22
CA ARG A 166 13.15 -17.90 25.35
C ARG A 166 12.09 -17.33 24.39
N GLY A 167 11.37 -18.23 23.73
CA GLY A 167 10.30 -17.88 22.79
C GLY A 167 9.21 -16.98 23.41
N PRO A 168 8.27 -16.49 22.58
CA PRO A 168 7.33 -15.40 22.90
C PRO A 168 6.42 -15.61 24.13
N ASN A 169 6.34 -16.81 24.70
CA ASN A 169 5.45 -17.15 25.81
C ASN A 169 5.80 -16.50 27.16
N ALA A 170 6.95 -15.83 27.31
CA ALA A 170 7.28 -15.14 28.57
C ALA A 170 6.47 -13.84 28.82
N ALA A 171 5.74 -13.34 27.81
CA ALA A 171 4.86 -12.16 27.94
C ALA A 171 3.35 -12.51 27.90
N ALA A 172 2.98 -13.79 27.97
CA ALA A 172 1.59 -14.27 27.95
C ALA A 172 0.88 -14.05 29.30
N GLY A 173 0.78 -12.78 29.72
CA GLY A 173 0.04 -12.33 30.90
C GLY A 173 -1.11 -11.36 30.59
N VAL A 174 -1.41 -11.09 29.32
CA VAL A 174 -2.52 -10.21 28.93
C VAL A 174 -3.59 -11.03 28.23
N THR A 175 -4.51 -11.59 29.03
CA THR A 175 -5.77 -12.14 28.53
C THR A 175 -6.61 -11.03 27.87
N PRO A 176 -7.25 -11.26 26.72
CA PRO A 176 -8.23 -10.34 26.15
C PRO A 176 -9.52 -10.43 26.98
N GLY A 177 -9.58 -9.63 28.04
CA GLY A 177 -10.78 -9.46 28.85
C GLY A 177 -11.75 -8.51 28.15
N ALA A 178 -12.98 -8.98 27.94
CA ALA A 178 -14.12 -8.20 27.47
C ALA A 178 -14.39 -6.99 28.38
N GLY A 179 -14.53 -5.80 27.79
CA GLY A 179 -15.01 -4.61 28.51
C GLY A 179 -14.56 -3.30 27.89
N VAL A 180 -15.50 -2.62 27.26
CA VAL A 180 -15.41 -1.26 26.69
C VAL A 180 -14.95 -0.24 27.73
N GLY A 181 -14.07 0.68 27.33
CA GLY A 181 -13.98 2.02 27.93
C GLY A 181 -12.62 2.51 28.41
N ASP A 182 -11.62 2.62 27.53
CA ASP A 182 -10.72 3.78 27.46
C ASP A 182 -9.81 3.65 26.23
N ALA A 183 -9.36 4.78 25.68
CA ALA A 183 -8.59 4.90 24.43
C ALA A 183 -7.14 4.34 24.52
N ALA A 184 -6.96 3.13 25.07
CA ALA A 184 -5.69 2.43 25.06
C ALA A 184 -5.51 1.70 23.72
N LEU A 185 -4.35 1.88 23.09
CA LEU A 185 -3.96 1.08 21.92
C LEU A 185 -4.13 -0.41 22.22
N PRO A 186 -4.63 -1.22 21.27
CA PRO A 186 -4.70 -2.66 21.49
C PRO A 186 -3.30 -3.18 21.86
N PRO A 187 -3.15 -4.07 22.86
CA PRO A 187 -1.85 -4.52 23.35
C PRO A 187 -0.86 -4.98 22.27
N ALA A 188 -1.37 -5.50 21.15
CA ALA A 188 -0.58 -5.88 19.99
C ALA A 188 0.27 -4.73 19.41
N PHE A 189 -0.26 -3.50 19.38
CA PHE A 189 0.41 -2.32 18.83
C PHE A 189 1.62 -1.91 19.68
N THR A 190 1.47 -1.90 21.02
CA THR A 190 2.58 -1.57 21.92
C THR A 190 3.71 -2.60 21.81
N VAL A 191 3.36 -3.88 21.63
CA VAL A 191 4.36 -4.94 21.42
C VAL A 191 5.06 -4.77 20.07
N ALA A 192 4.33 -4.42 19.01
CA ALA A 192 4.90 -4.17 17.68
C ALA A 192 5.96 -3.06 17.70
N ALA A 193 5.67 -1.92 18.37
CA ALA A 193 6.66 -0.85 18.55
C ALA A 193 7.94 -1.32 19.23
N ALA A 194 7.81 -1.97 20.39
CA ALA A 194 8.97 -2.44 21.15
C ALA A 194 9.82 -3.42 20.33
N VAL A 195 9.19 -4.29 19.54
CA VAL A 195 9.88 -5.24 18.67
C VAL A 195 10.55 -4.54 17.49
N ALA A 196 9.91 -3.56 16.85
CA ALA A 196 10.51 -2.79 15.76
C ALA A 196 11.76 -2.02 16.23
N VAL A 197 11.72 -1.39 17.40
CA VAL A 197 12.90 -0.72 17.98
C VAL A 197 14.02 -1.73 18.27
N ALA A 198 13.69 -2.90 18.83
CA ALA A 198 14.67 -3.95 19.10
C ALA A 198 15.30 -4.48 17.81
N ALA A 199 14.49 -4.75 16.77
CA ALA A 199 14.97 -5.21 15.48
C ALA A 199 15.95 -4.20 14.85
N ALA A 200 15.59 -2.91 14.81
CA ALA A 200 16.46 -1.85 14.33
C ALA A 200 17.81 -1.79 15.08
N ALA A 201 17.80 -1.94 16.40
CA ALA A 201 19.01 -1.93 17.23
C ALA A 201 19.92 -3.14 16.97
N THR A 202 19.35 -4.29 16.59
CA THR A 202 20.09 -5.53 16.33
C THR A 202 20.51 -5.72 14.87
N ALA A 203 19.98 -4.92 13.93
CA ALA A 203 20.18 -5.07 12.49
C ALA A 203 21.66 -5.25 12.06
N ALA A 204 22.57 -4.48 12.68
CA ALA A 204 24.01 -4.55 12.41
C ALA A 204 24.67 -5.89 12.81
N ALA A 205 24.06 -6.64 13.72
CA ALA A 205 24.56 -7.92 14.21
C ALA A 205 23.97 -9.14 13.47
N LEU A 206 22.98 -8.94 12.59
CA LEU A 206 22.33 -10.01 11.84
C LEU A 206 23.14 -10.37 10.58
N PRO A 207 23.13 -11.64 10.12
CA PRO A 207 23.58 -12.00 8.78
C PRO A 207 22.85 -11.19 7.69
N PRO A 208 23.46 -10.94 6.49
CA PRO A 208 22.83 -10.14 5.42
C PRO A 208 21.43 -10.61 5.03
N GLU A 209 21.28 -11.88 4.68
CA GLU A 209 19.99 -12.47 4.29
C GLU A 209 18.93 -12.35 5.39
N VAL A 210 19.33 -12.61 6.65
CA VAL A 210 18.45 -12.47 7.82
C VAL A 210 18.03 -11.02 8.02
N ALA A 211 18.93 -10.05 7.81
CA ALA A 211 18.60 -8.63 7.90
C ALA A 211 17.62 -8.21 6.79
N VAL A 212 17.78 -8.70 5.57
CA VAL A 212 16.81 -8.46 4.48
C VAL A 212 15.44 -9.02 4.84
N ASN A 213 15.38 -10.25 5.34
CA ASN A 213 14.12 -10.88 5.75
C ASN A 213 13.46 -10.18 6.95
N ALA A 214 14.26 -9.74 7.93
CA ALA A 214 13.79 -8.89 9.03
C ALA A 214 13.22 -7.56 8.51
N GLY A 215 13.87 -6.98 7.49
CA GLY A 215 13.40 -5.78 6.80
C GLY A 215 12.06 -5.98 6.12
N ASN A 216 11.91 -7.06 5.35
CA ASN A 216 10.65 -7.41 4.68
C ASN A 216 9.52 -7.58 5.72
N CYS A 217 9.79 -8.32 6.80
CA CYS A 217 8.83 -8.52 7.88
C CYS A 217 8.42 -7.21 8.58
N ALA A 218 9.37 -6.31 8.82
CA ALA A 218 9.09 -5.01 9.43
C ALA A 218 8.30 -4.09 8.47
N ALA A 219 8.58 -4.13 7.16
CA ALA A 219 7.81 -3.40 6.17
C ALA A 219 6.35 -3.87 6.10
N SER A 220 6.11 -5.18 6.00
CA SER A 220 4.74 -5.75 6.02
C SER A 220 3.99 -5.47 7.32
N LEU A 221 4.69 -5.45 8.46
CA LEU A 221 4.09 -5.04 9.73
C LEU A 221 3.69 -3.56 9.71
N GLY A 222 4.55 -2.69 9.16
CA GLY A 222 4.26 -1.26 8.98
C GLY A 222 3.01 -1.02 8.16
N GLU A 223 2.87 -1.72 7.03
CA GLU A 223 1.73 -1.60 6.11
C GLU A 223 0.39 -1.92 6.78
N LEU A 224 0.29 -3.07 7.47
CA LEU A 224 -0.95 -3.44 8.17
C LEU A 224 -1.32 -2.46 9.30
N LEU A 225 -0.30 -1.90 9.98
CA LEU A 225 -0.51 -0.92 11.05
C LEU A 225 -0.95 0.45 10.49
N GLU A 226 -0.38 0.87 9.35
CA GLU A 226 -0.78 2.07 8.62
C GLU A 226 -2.22 1.96 8.12
N GLU A 227 -2.59 0.83 7.50
CA GLU A 227 -3.97 0.60 7.05
C GLU A 227 -4.99 0.65 8.20
N GLU A 228 -4.66 0.10 9.37
CA GLU A 228 -5.54 0.21 10.55
C GLU A 228 -5.60 1.64 11.08
N ALA A 229 -4.48 2.38 11.03
CA ALA A 229 -4.43 3.78 11.45
C ALA A 229 -5.30 4.65 10.54
N GLU A 230 -5.21 4.47 9.22
CA GLU A 230 -6.06 5.11 8.22
C GLU A 230 -7.54 4.81 8.45
N ARG A 231 -7.88 3.53 8.67
CA ARG A 231 -9.28 3.12 8.95
C ARG A 231 -9.79 3.77 10.23
N THR A 232 -8.97 3.84 11.27
CA THR A 232 -9.33 4.49 12.55
C THR A 232 -9.50 6.00 12.39
N ALA A 233 -8.66 6.65 11.58
CA ALA A 233 -8.79 8.07 11.24
C ALA A 233 -10.05 8.34 10.42
N ALA A 234 -10.32 7.54 9.39
CA ALA A 234 -11.51 7.64 8.55
C ALA A 234 -12.80 7.43 9.34
N ALA A 235 -12.79 6.61 10.40
CA ALA A 235 -13.91 6.41 11.34
C ALA A 235 -14.32 7.68 12.12
N SER A 236 -13.71 8.84 11.83
CA SER A 236 -13.93 10.10 12.56
C SER A 236 -13.57 9.98 14.04
N SER A 237 -12.66 9.06 14.35
CA SER A 237 -12.11 8.91 15.70
C SER A 237 -11.24 10.13 16.03
N PRO A 238 -11.17 10.53 17.31
CA PRO A 238 -10.28 11.60 17.72
C PRO A 238 -8.82 11.25 17.38
N PRO A 239 -7.95 12.23 17.06
CA PRO A 239 -6.55 11.99 16.72
C PRO A 239 -5.76 11.14 17.73
N MET A 240 -6.14 11.18 19.00
CA MET A 240 -5.55 10.33 20.05
C MET A 240 -5.66 8.82 19.77
N ALA A 241 -6.66 8.39 18.97
CA ALA A 241 -6.86 6.97 18.67
C ALA A 241 -5.93 6.46 17.55
N TRP A 242 -5.61 7.28 16.55
CA TRP A 242 -4.88 6.84 15.36
C TRP A 242 -3.45 7.38 15.25
N LEU A 243 -3.14 8.53 15.86
CA LEU A 243 -1.82 9.15 15.74
C LEU A 243 -0.69 8.26 16.28
N PRO A 244 -0.84 7.59 17.44
CA PRO A 244 0.18 6.64 17.90
C PRO A 244 0.35 5.44 16.95
N MET A 245 -0.70 5.03 16.22
CA MET A 245 -0.60 3.89 15.31
C MET A 245 0.28 4.22 14.10
N TYR A 246 0.18 5.44 13.56
CA TYR A 246 1.11 5.93 12.54
C TYR A 246 2.55 5.97 13.06
N ASP A 247 2.79 6.41 14.29
CA ASP A 247 4.15 6.40 14.86
C ASP A 247 4.74 4.99 14.94
N ILE A 248 3.91 3.99 15.24
CA ILE A 248 4.33 2.59 15.29
C ILE A 248 4.61 2.07 13.87
N ALA A 249 3.76 2.39 12.89
CA ALA A 249 4.00 2.05 11.48
C ALA A 249 5.33 2.65 10.99
N LEU A 250 5.57 3.93 11.28
CA LEU A 250 6.84 4.61 10.96
C LEU A 250 8.05 3.98 11.65
N GLN A 251 7.91 3.51 12.90
CA GLN A 251 8.99 2.76 13.57
C GLN A 251 9.30 1.44 12.85
N CYS A 252 8.28 0.77 12.32
CA CYS A 252 8.45 -0.46 11.54
C CYS A 252 9.18 -0.18 10.21
N TYR A 253 8.79 0.87 9.47
CA TYR A 253 9.49 1.27 8.24
C TYR A 253 10.94 1.69 8.50
N ARG A 254 11.20 2.43 9.59
CA ARG A 254 12.59 2.78 9.97
C ARG A 254 13.41 1.56 10.37
N SER A 255 12.81 0.59 11.05
CA SER A 255 13.44 -0.69 11.36
C SER A 255 13.79 -1.47 10.10
N ALA A 256 12.88 -1.48 9.12
CA ALA A 256 13.12 -2.09 7.83
C ALA A 256 14.28 -1.42 7.07
N ALA A 257 14.25 -0.08 6.97
CA ALA A 257 15.32 0.69 6.35
C ALA A 257 16.68 0.48 7.04
N ALA A 258 16.72 0.40 8.36
CA ALA A 258 17.94 0.09 9.12
C ALA A 258 18.48 -1.31 8.78
N SER A 259 17.58 -2.29 8.62
CA SER A 259 17.95 -3.66 8.28
C SER A 259 18.51 -3.76 6.85
N TYR A 260 17.87 -3.13 5.87
CA TYR A 260 18.39 -3.09 4.49
C TYR A 260 19.71 -2.33 4.39
N LYS A 261 19.83 -1.15 5.02
CA LYS A 261 21.09 -0.40 5.07
C LYS A 261 22.22 -1.23 5.67
N SER A 262 21.90 -2.02 6.71
CA SER A 262 22.89 -2.89 7.30
C SER A 262 23.29 -4.05 6.40
N ALA A 263 22.37 -4.62 5.61
CA ALA A 263 22.66 -5.65 4.63
C ALA A 263 23.53 -5.08 3.48
N VAL A 264 23.13 -3.95 2.88
CA VAL A 264 23.86 -3.24 1.82
C VAL A 264 25.29 -2.89 2.23
N ALA A 265 25.50 -2.48 3.49
CA ALA A 265 26.84 -2.16 3.99
C ALA A 265 27.79 -3.37 4.03
N ARG A 266 27.27 -4.60 3.94
CA ARG A 266 28.02 -5.86 3.97
C ARG A 266 28.08 -6.51 2.60
N GLU A 267 27.00 -6.42 1.83
CA GLU A 267 26.86 -6.99 0.50
C GLU A 267 25.97 -6.05 -0.32
N GLU A 268 26.55 -5.39 -1.33
CA GLU A 268 25.79 -4.53 -2.23
C GLU A 268 24.98 -5.42 -3.19
N ASP A 269 23.67 -5.43 -2.99
CA ASP A 269 22.71 -6.23 -3.75
C ASP A 269 21.61 -5.33 -4.34
N VAL A 270 21.34 -5.51 -5.64
CA VAL A 270 20.38 -4.70 -6.40
C VAL A 270 18.97 -4.81 -5.80
N LEU A 271 18.57 -6.02 -5.43
CA LEU A 271 17.24 -6.26 -4.85
C LEU A 271 17.11 -5.61 -3.47
N THR A 272 18.14 -5.68 -2.63
CA THR A 272 18.15 -5.05 -1.31
C THR A 272 18.10 -3.52 -1.41
N LEU A 273 18.79 -2.92 -2.40
CA LEU A 273 18.68 -1.49 -2.67
C LEU A 273 17.28 -1.09 -3.17
N SER A 274 16.64 -1.93 -4.00
CA SER A 274 15.25 -1.74 -4.40
C SER A 274 14.31 -1.74 -3.19
N ASN A 275 14.43 -2.76 -2.32
CA ASN A 275 13.63 -2.89 -1.10
C ASN A 275 13.84 -1.69 -0.14
N LEU A 276 15.06 -1.16 -0.09
CA LEU A 276 15.35 0.08 0.64
C LEU A 276 14.63 1.28 0.02
N GLY A 277 14.60 1.39 -1.31
CA GLY A 277 13.83 2.39 -2.03
C GLY A 277 12.33 2.30 -1.73
N ASP A 278 11.76 1.09 -1.81
CA ASP A 278 10.35 0.80 -1.54
C ASP A 278 9.96 1.21 -0.12
N VAL A 279 10.73 0.82 0.90
CA VAL A 279 10.36 1.13 2.29
C VAL A 279 10.54 2.61 2.65
N LEU A 280 11.47 3.31 2.01
CA LEU A 280 11.61 4.76 2.17
C LEU A 280 10.43 5.51 1.51
N VAL A 281 9.90 5.00 0.40
CA VAL A 281 8.66 5.52 -0.20
C VAL A 281 7.48 5.30 0.75
N GLN A 282 7.33 4.10 1.32
CA GLN A 282 6.29 3.79 2.31
C GLN A 282 6.38 4.70 3.54
N SER A 283 7.59 4.92 4.07
CA SER A 283 7.82 5.89 5.15
C SER A 283 7.39 7.31 4.77
N GLY A 284 7.76 7.77 3.57
CA GLY A 284 7.38 9.08 3.06
C GLY A 284 5.86 9.24 2.89
N THR A 285 5.17 8.26 2.31
CA THR A 285 3.70 8.29 2.15
C THR A 285 3.00 8.29 3.51
N CYS A 286 3.47 7.47 4.45
CA CYS A 286 2.93 7.40 5.81
C CYS A 286 3.04 8.74 6.55
N LEU A 287 4.20 9.43 6.43
CA LEU A 287 4.44 10.77 6.99
C LEU A 287 3.52 11.84 6.38
N TYR A 288 3.22 11.76 5.09
CA TYR A 288 2.26 12.65 4.43
C TYR A 288 0.81 12.34 4.82
N ALA A 289 0.45 11.06 4.90
CA ALA A 289 -0.89 10.62 5.29
C ALA A 289 -1.24 11.10 6.70
N VAL A 290 -0.33 10.92 7.66
CA VAL A 290 -0.54 11.40 9.04
C VAL A 290 -0.61 12.93 9.13
N SER A 291 0.23 13.64 8.35
CA SER A 291 0.21 15.10 8.27
C SER A 291 -1.12 15.63 7.74
N ARG A 292 -1.65 14.99 6.69
CA ARG A 292 -2.94 15.33 6.10
C ARG A 292 -4.09 15.02 7.07
N ALA A 293 -4.11 13.82 7.65
CA ALA A 293 -5.13 13.43 8.62
C ALA A 293 -5.19 14.38 9.82
N LEU A 294 -4.04 14.89 10.27
CA LEU A 294 -3.97 15.87 11.35
C LEU A 294 -4.49 17.25 10.94
N ARG A 295 -4.25 17.68 9.70
CA ARG A 295 -4.79 18.96 9.16
C ARG A 295 -6.30 18.92 8.98
N ASP A 296 -6.83 17.76 8.59
CA ASP A 296 -8.26 17.55 8.38
C ASP A 296 -9.03 17.35 9.71
N ALA A 297 -8.32 17.08 10.81
CA ALA A 297 -8.91 16.93 12.13
C ALA A 297 -9.29 18.27 12.79
N ASP A 298 -10.18 18.22 13.77
CA ASP A 298 -10.49 19.39 14.59
C ASP A 298 -9.22 19.94 15.26
N PRO A 299 -8.90 21.24 15.11
CA PRO A 299 -7.63 21.80 15.60
C PRO A 299 -7.41 21.64 17.10
N VAL A 300 -8.48 21.67 17.90
CA VAL A 300 -8.40 21.52 19.37
C VAL A 300 -8.08 20.07 19.72
N LEU A 301 -8.75 19.11 19.06
CA LEU A 301 -8.47 17.69 19.25
C LEU A 301 -7.07 17.31 18.75
N ALA A 302 -6.62 17.88 17.64
CA ALA A 302 -5.27 17.68 17.10
C ALA A 302 -4.20 18.19 18.07
N ALA A 303 -4.35 19.41 18.60
CA ALA A 303 -3.43 19.97 19.58
C ALA A 303 -3.40 19.15 20.89
N SER A 304 -4.55 18.67 21.36
CA SER A 304 -4.64 17.79 22.53
C SER A 304 -3.91 16.46 22.30
N ALA A 305 -4.08 15.86 21.12
CA ALA A 305 -3.43 14.60 20.79
C ALA A 305 -1.91 14.74 20.72
N LEU A 306 -1.39 15.77 20.04
CA LEU A 306 0.05 16.04 20.00
C LEU A 306 0.65 16.28 21.38
N SER A 307 -0.07 16.99 22.24
CA SER A 307 0.36 17.25 23.63
C SER A 307 0.52 15.97 24.46
N SER A 308 -0.21 14.91 24.10
CA SER A 308 -0.14 13.62 24.79
C SER A 308 1.02 12.72 24.34
N GLN A 309 1.62 12.99 23.17
CA GLN A 309 2.63 12.10 22.59
C GLN A 309 4.03 12.30 23.17
N THR A 310 4.56 13.52 23.12
CA THR A 310 5.90 13.84 23.63
C THR A 310 5.98 15.30 24.07
N ALA A 311 6.90 15.61 24.99
CA ALA A 311 7.15 16.99 25.42
C ALA A 311 7.56 17.92 24.27
N ALA A 312 8.23 17.40 23.23
CA ALA A 312 8.59 18.15 22.03
C ALA A 312 7.39 18.40 21.11
N ALA A 313 6.51 17.41 20.93
CA ALA A 313 5.27 17.56 20.18
C ALA A 313 4.27 18.50 20.89
N ALA A 314 4.27 18.53 22.23
CA ALA A 314 3.42 19.41 23.03
C ALA A 314 3.73 20.91 22.85
N ALA A 315 4.92 21.26 22.37
CA ALA A 315 5.33 22.65 22.19
C ALA A 315 5.05 23.20 20.78
N ALA A 316 4.71 22.35 19.81
CA ALA A 316 4.54 22.74 18.41
C ALA A 316 3.05 22.94 18.08
N ALA A 317 2.75 23.93 17.22
CA ALA A 317 1.42 24.01 16.62
C ALA A 317 1.18 22.80 15.68
N PRO A 318 -0.06 22.28 15.55
CA PRO A 318 -0.34 21.15 14.65
C PRO A 318 0.14 21.36 13.21
N SER A 319 0.07 22.59 12.69
CA SER A 319 0.56 22.95 11.37
C SER A 319 2.10 22.87 11.24
N GLU A 320 2.83 23.29 12.28
CA GLU A 320 4.29 23.21 12.34
C GLU A 320 4.76 21.76 12.45
N TRP A 321 4.06 20.96 13.26
CA TRP A 321 4.31 19.52 13.36
C TRP A 321 4.12 18.83 12.02
N ALA A 322 3.00 19.09 11.33
CA ALA A 322 2.72 18.53 10.01
C ALA A 322 3.79 18.95 8.98
N ALA A 323 4.19 20.22 8.96
CA ALA A 323 5.25 20.69 8.07
C ALA A 323 6.60 19.99 8.34
N ALA A 324 6.94 19.72 9.61
CA ALA A 324 8.15 18.98 9.96
C ALA A 324 8.11 17.52 9.49
N ARG A 325 6.96 16.85 9.59
CA ARG A 325 6.77 15.49 9.05
C ARG A 325 6.84 15.46 7.52
N GLU A 326 6.28 16.46 6.83
CA GLU A 326 6.39 16.57 5.36
C GLU A 326 7.84 16.81 4.90
N ALA A 327 8.62 17.59 5.66
CA ALA A 327 10.05 17.75 5.39
C ALA A 327 10.83 16.45 5.57
N GLU A 328 10.50 15.66 6.60
CA GLU A 328 11.04 14.31 6.80
C GLU A 328 10.66 13.38 5.64
N ALA A 329 9.40 13.41 5.21
CA ALA A 329 8.93 12.62 4.07
C ALA A 329 9.69 12.96 2.79
N GLN A 330 9.96 14.25 2.55
CA GLN A 330 10.75 14.68 1.40
C GLN A 330 12.18 14.13 1.44
N SER A 331 12.79 14.06 2.63
CA SER A 331 14.10 13.43 2.81
C SER A 331 14.05 11.93 2.50
N ASP A 332 13.01 11.23 2.95
CA ASP A 332 12.84 9.79 2.68
C ASP A 332 12.64 9.53 1.18
N PHE A 333 11.82 10.34 0.48
CA PHE A 333 11.67 10.24 -0.97
C PHE A 333 12.98 10.49 -1.72
N MET A 334 13.76 11.50 -1.33
CA MET A 334 15.07 11.74 -1.97
C MET A 334 16.02 10.56 -1.77
N ALA A 335 16.07 9.99 -0.57
CA ALA A 335 16.87 8.80 -0.28
C ALA A 335 16.38 7.56 -1.06
N ALA A 336 15.06 7.43 -1.25
CA ALA A 336 14.48 6.38 -2.07
C ALA A 336 14.92 6.50 -3.53
N MET A 337 14.83 7.69 -4.12
CA MET A 337 15.25 7.94 -5.50
C MET A 337 16.74 7.64 -5.71
N SER A 338 17.59 8.04 -4.74
CA SER A 338 19.02 7.70 -4.77
C SER A 338 19.28 6.19 -4.70
N SER A 339 18.45 5.46 -3.94
CA SER A 339 18.56 4.00 -3.81
C SER A 339 18.19 3.30 -5.12
N TYR A 340 17.09 3.71 -5.76
CA TYR A 340 16.70 3.21 -7.09
C TYR A 340 17.73 3.53 -8.17
N GLU A 341 18.26 4.75 -8.19
CA GLU A 341 19.28 5.13 -9.16
C GLU A 341 20.55 4.27 -9.02
N THR A 342 20.98 4.02 -7.77
CA THR A 342 22.12 3.15 -7.49
C THR A 342 21.83 1.71 -7.90
N ALA A 343 20.67 1.16 -7.54
CA ALA A 343 20.24 -0.18 -7.95
C ALA A 343 20.22 -0.32 -9.48
N CYS A 344 19.67 0.66 -10.21
CA CYS A 344 19.65 0.64 -11.67
C CYS A 344 21.04 0.71 -12.29
N SER A 345 21.98 1.44 -11.66
CA SER A 345 23.37 1.55 -12.14
C SER A 345 24.17 0.25 -11.97
N MET A 346 23.79 -0.58 -11.00
CA MET A 346 24.41 -1.86 -10.69
C MET A 346 23.77 -3.03 -11.44
N CYS A 347 22.55 -2.85 -11.93
CA CYS A 347 21.76 -3.91 -12.53
C CYS A 347 22.41 -4.47 -13.80
N ASP A 348 22.62 -5.78 -13.83
CA ASP A 348 23.15 -6.52 -14.97
C ASP A 348 22.16 -7.60 -15.41
N SER A 349 21.39 -7.29 -16.46
CA SER A 349 20.43 -8.24 -17.06
C SER A 349 21.06 -9.57 -17.51
N SER A 350 22.38 -9.61 -17.75
CA SER A 350 23.08 -10.86 -18.10
C SER A 350 23.26 -11.80 -16.91
N GLN A 351 23.16 -11.28 -15.68
CA GLN A 351 23.21 -12.03 -14.43
C GLN A 351 21.82 -12.42 -13.92
N GLY A 352 20.77 -12.05 -14.65
CA GLY A 352 19.38 -12.36 -14.30
C GLY A 352 18.73 -11.33 -13.39
N ASP A 353 19.33 -10.14 -13.22
CA ASP A 353 18.71 -9.06 -12.47
C ASP A 353 17.41 -8.58 -13.13
N ASP A 354 16.41 -8.34 -12.30
CA ASP A 354 15.08 -7.89 -12.73
C ASP A 354 15.02 -6.37 -12.93
N LEU A 355 15.76 -5.87 -13.94
CA LEU A 355 15.68 -4.46 -14.35
C LEU A 355 14.24 -3.99 -14.62
N PRO A 356 13.35 -4.77 -15.29
CA PRO A 356 11.97 -4.36 -15.53
C PRO A 356 11.19 -4.16 -14.23
N GLY A 357 11.29 -5.10 -13.29
CA GLY A 357 10.67 -4.96 -11.96
C GLY A 357 11.19 -3.74 -11.21
N LEU A 358 12.50 -3.50 -11.22
CA LEU A 358 13.11 -2.33 -10.59
C LEU A 358 12.60 -1.01 -11.17
N LEU A 359 12.51 -0.89 -12.50
CA LEU A 359 11.96 0.28 -13.18
C LEU A 359 10.47 0.46 -12.87
N CYS A 360 9.72 -0.63 -12.70
CA CYS A 360 8.32 -0.62 -12.32
C CYS A 360 8.13 -0.08 -10.89
N ASN A 361 8.94 -0.55 -9.93
CA ASN A 361 8.93 -0.06 -8.55
C ASN A 361 9.32 1.42 -8.50
N TRP A 362 10.36 1.83 -9.22
CA TRP A 362 10.77 3.24 -9.28
C TRP A 362 9.68 4.13 -9.89
N GLY A 363 9.04 3.71 -10.98
CA GLY A 363 7.91 4.43 -11.57
C GLY A 363 6.74 4.60 -10.59
N SER A 364 6.40 3.53 -9.87
CA SER A 364 5.35 3.54 -8.84
C SER A 364 5.72 4.44 -7.66
N ALA A 365 6.98 4.44 -7.24
CA ALA A 365 7.50 5.33 -6.19
C ALA A 365 7.39 6.82 -6.56
N LEU A 366 7.71 7.18 -7.81
CA LEU A 366 7.57 8.54 -8.32
C LEU A 366 6.09 8.98 -8.37
N ARG A 367 5.16 8.07 -8.66
CA ARG A 367 3.71 8.32 -8.54
C ARG A 367 3.31 8.59 -7.09
N SER A 368 3.78 7.78 -6.14
CA SER A 368 3.50 7.97 -4.71
C SER A 368 4.02 9.32 -4.20
N LEU A 369 5.22 9.72 -4.60
CA LEU A 369 5.75 11.07 -4.35
C LEU A 369 4.82 12.14 -4.92
N ALA A 370 4.40 12.02 -6.19
CA ALA A 370 3.49 12.97 -6.80
C ALA A 370 2.14 13.08 -6.05
N GLY A 371 1.61 11.96 -5.56
CA GLY A 371 0.39 11.93 -4.74
C GLY A 371 0.51 12.70 -3.42
N CYS A 372 1.72 12.83 -2.89
CA CYS A 372 2.00 13.58 -1.66
C CYS A 372 2.12 15.11 -1.89
N LEU A 373 2.40 15.55 -3.11
CA LEU A 373 2.55 16.97 -3.41
C LEU A 373 1.18 17.66 -3.47
N GLN A 374 1.02 18.79 -2.75
CA GLN A 374 -0.25 19.52 -2.72
C GLN A 374 -0.50 20.32 -4.00
N ASP A 375 0.54 20.97 -4.52
CA ASP A 375 0.46 21.75 -5.76
C ASP A 375 0.32 20.82 -6.98
N PRO A 376 -0.78 20.88 -7.74
CA PRO A 376 -0.96 20.07 -8.94
C PRO A 376 0.15 20.29 -9.98
N ALA A 377 0.72 21.49 -10.09
CA ALA A 377 1.80 21.76 -11.04
C ALA A 377 3.09 21.02 -10.65
N ALA A 378 3.42 20.99 -9.36
CA ALA A 378 4.57 20.25 -8.83
C ALA A 378 4.49 18.73 -9.07
N ARG A 379 3.27 18.17 -9.23
CA ARG A 379 3.06 16.74 -9.52
C ARG A 379 3.54 16.31 -10.90
N LEU A 380 3.47 17.21 -11.89
CA LEU A 380 3.68 16.85 -13.30
C LEU A 380 5.10 16.35 -13.58
N GLY A 381 6.12 16.93 -12.94
CA GLY A 381 7.51 16.53 -13.13
C GLY A 381 7.79 15.08 -12.71
N PRO A 382 7.50 14.68 -11.45
CA PRO A 382 7.62 13.29 -11.02
C PRO A 382 6.76 12.32 -11.84
N LEU A 383 5.54 12.71 -12.25
CA LEU A 383 4.67 11.87 -13.07
C LEU A 383 5.21 11.63 -14.48
N GLU A 384 5.84 12.63 -15.11
CA GLU A 384 6.51 12.46 -16.40
C GLU A 384 7.70 11.49 -16.29
N GLN A 385 8.49 11.63 -15.23
CA GLN A 385 9.58 10.68 -14.95
C GLN A 385 9.04 9.27 -14.71
N ALA A 386 7.97 9.13 -13.92
CA ALA A 386 7.32 7.86 -13.64
C ALA A 386 6.86 7.16 -14.93
N ALA A 387 6.18 7.91 -15.82
CA ALA A 387 5.71 7.39 -17.11
C ALA A 387 6.89 6.91 -17.96
N SER A 388 8.00 7.67 -17.99
CA SER A 388 9.20 7.26 -18.72
C SER A 388 9.81 5.96 -18.20
N ARG A 389 9.88 5.77 -16.87
CA ARG A 389 10.38 4.52 -16.26
C ARG A 389 9.48 3.34 -16.57
N LEU A 390 8.15 3.54 -16.51
CA LEU A 390 7.18 2.48 -16.77
C LEU A 390 7.09 2.10 -18.25
N ASP A 391 7.20 3.07 -19.16
CA ASP A 391 7.36 2.79 -20.59
C ASP A 391 8.61 1.94 -20.86
N GLN A 392 9.73 2.26 -20.19
CA GLN A 392 10.96 1.46 -20.27
C GLN A 392 10.75 0.05 -19.71
N ALA A 393 10.16 -0.09 -18.52
CA ALA A 393 9.84 -1.37 -17.91
C ALA A 393 8.99 -2.25 -18.85
N ALA A 394 7.90 -1.69 -19.39
CA ALA A 394 6.99 -2.37 -20.32
C ALA A 394 7.66 -2.79 -21.65
N SER A 395 8.81 -2.19 -22.01
CA SER A 395 9.53 -2.53 -23.22
C SER A 395 10.31 -3.85 -23.13
N PHE A 396 10.64 -4.30 -21.91
CA PHE A 396 11.43 -5.52 -21.66
C PHE A 396 10.57 -6.78 -21.62
N ASP A 397 9.52 -6.81 -20.79
CA ASP A 397 8.62 -7.96 -20.66
C ASP A 397 7.25 -7.65 -21.29
N ARG A 398 7.02 -8.25 -22.45
CA ARG A 398 5.77 -8.06 -23.22
C ARG A 398 4.61 -8.88 -22.69
N ALA A 399 4.79 -9.75 -21.69
CA ALA A 399 3.73 -10.62 -21.18
C ALA A 399 3.20 -10.20 -19.81
N ASP A 400 3.89 -9.28 -19.13
CA ASP A 400 3.46 -8.76 -17.83
C ASP A 400 2.61 -7.49 -17.98
N PRO A 401 1.33 -7.50 -17.57
CA PRO A 401 0.50 -6.30 -17.61
C PRO A 401 0.86 -5.26 -16.54
N ALA A 402 1.61 -5.62 -15.48
CA ALA A 402 1.79 -4.73 -14.33
C ALA A 402 2.41 -3.36 -14.68
N PRO A 403 3.52 -3.26 -15.45
CA PRO A 403 4.07 -1.95 -15.82
C PRO A 403 3.09 -1.09 -16.64
N LEU A 404 2.22 -1.72 -17.44
CA LEU A 404 1.20 -1.03 -18.24
C LEU A 404 0.03 -0.56 -17.38
N CYS A 405 -0.40 -1.34 -16.39
CA CYS A 405 -1.38 -0.90 -15.39
C CYS A 405 -0.84 0.33 -14.65
N SER A 406 0.37 0.25 -14.09
CA SER A 406 1.01 1.37 -13.39
C SER A 406 1.22 2.59 -14.31
N LEU A 407 1.54 2.38 -15.59
CA LEU A 407 1.62 3.48 -16.57
C LEU A 407 0.25 4.16 -16.74
N GLY A 408 -0.82 3.36 -16.83
CA GLY A 408 -2.19 3.86 -16.85
C GLY A 408 -2.48 4.75 -15.64
N ASP A 409 -2.13 4.28 -14.45
CA ASP A 409 -2.34 5.01 -13.20
C ASP A 409 -1.55 6.34 -13.15
N VAL A 410 -0.31 6.35 -13.63
CA VAL A 410 0.52 7.57 -13.71
C VAL A 410 -0.07 8.59 -14.67
N LEU A 411 -0.50 8.14 -15.84
CA LEU A 411 -1.13 9.00 -16.85
C LEU A 411 -2.48 9.53 -16.35
N MET A 412 -3.22 8.71 -15.62
CA MET A 412 -4.45 9.10 -14.94
C MET A 412 -4.20 10.24 -13.94
N ALA A 413 -3.23 10.06 -13.04
CA ALA A 413 -2.84 11.10 -12.07
C ALA A 413 -2.33 12.38 -12.75
N GLY A 414 -1.62 12.25 -13.89
CA GLY A 414 -1.20 13.38 -14.71
C GLY A 414 -2.37 14.13 -15.33
N GLY A 415 -3.42 13.41 -15.74
CA GLY A 415 -4.68 13.97 -16.22
C GLY A 415 -5.41 14.76 -15.13
N GLU A 416 -5.53 14.20 -13.94
CA GLU A 416 -6.17 14.84 -12.78
C GLU A 416 -5.41 16.10 -12.32
N ALA A 417 -4.07 16.03 -12.29
CA ALA A 417 -3.25 17.19 -11.96
C ALA A 417 -3.47 18.33 -12.98
N ALA A 418 -3.49 18.02 -14.28
CA ALA A 418 -3.76 19.00 -15.32
C ALA A 418 -5.19 19.57 -15.25
N GLU A 419 -6.19 18.75 -14.92
CA GLU A 419 -7.56 19.22 -14.70
C GLU A 419 -7.62 20.22 -13.53
N ALA A 420 -6.95 19.92 -12.43
CA ALA A 420 -6.91 20.81 -11.27
C ALA A 420 -6.28 22.17 -11.60
N ILE A 421 -5.19 22.20 -12.38
CA ILE A 421 -4.57 23.45 -12.85
C ILE A 421 -5.54 24.23 -13.75
N SER A 422 -6.23 23.54 -14.66
CA SER A 422 -7.26 24.15 -15.51
C SER A 422 -8.36 24.80 -14.68
N LEU A 423 -8.88 24.10 -13.66
CA LEU A 423 -9.94 24.61 -12.79
C LEU A 423 -9.48 25.81 -11.95
N ALA A 424 -8.25 25.78 -11.44
CA ALA A 424 -7.66 26.91 -10.71
C ALA A 424 -7.53 28.16 -11.61
N ALA A 425 -7.15 27.98 -12.87
CA ALA A 425 -7.12 29.07 -13.85
C ALA A 425 -8.52 29.64 -14.11
N VAL A 426 -9.54 28.80 -14.31
CA VAL A 426 -10.94 29.25 -14.47
C VAL A 426 -11.42 30.04 -13.25
N THR A 427 -11.17 29.53 -12.04
CA THR A 427 -11.57 30.17 -10.79
C THR A 427 -10.89 31.54 -10.61
N SER A 428 -9.63 31.65 -11.00
CA SER A 428 -8.89 32.91 -10.98
C SER A 428 -9.45 33.92 -11.98
N ALA A 429 -9.88 33.48 -13.16
CA ALA A 429 -10.52 34.34 -14.15
C ALA A 429 -11.85 34.92 -13.65
N VAL A 430 -12.69 34.09 -12.99
CA VAL A 430 -13.99 34.52 -12.45
C VAL A 430 -13.84 35.43 -11.22
N SER A 431 -12.85 35.18 -10.36
CA SER A 431 -12.60 36.04 -9.19
C SER A 431 -12.12 37.44 -9.58
N ASN A 432 -11.53 37.58 -10.77
CA ASN A 432 -11.02 38.85 -11.29
C ASN A 432 -12.05 39.61 -12.14
N THR A 433 -13.27 39.10 -12.35
CA THR A 433 -14.36 39.86 -13.02
C THR A 433 -15.04 40.81 -12.02
N PRO A 434 -14.89 42.13 -12.16
CA PRO A 434 -15.39 43.07 -11.17
C PRO A 434 -16.84 43.46 -11.47
N GLU A 435 -17.82 42.80 -10.86
CA GLU A 435 -19.20 43.31 -10.80
C GLU A 435 -19.31 44.63 -9.98
N ALA A 436 -18.24 45.04 -9.30
CA ALA A 436 -18.19 46.25 -8.48
C ALA A 436 -17.28 47.39 -8.99
N GLN A 437 -16.65 47.28 -10.18
CA GLN A 437 -15.81 48.35 -10.75
C GLN A 437 -16.23 48.74 -12.17
N ALA A 438 -17.50 49.12 -12.34
CA ALA A 438 -18.09 49.53 -13.61
C ALA A 438 -17.47 50.79 -14.28
N GLU A 439 -16.44 51.42 -13.70
CA GLU A 439 -15.85 52.66 -14.23
C GLU A 439 -14.35 52.58 -14.62
N VAL A 440 -13.66 51.45 -14.44
CA VAL A 440 -12.23 51.34 -14.81
C VAL A 440 -12.00 50.41 -16.01
N LEU A 441 -12.12 51.02 -17.20
CA LEU A 441 -11.31 50.87 -18.43
C LEU A 441 -10.96 49.47 -19.07
N PRO A 442 -10.79 49.45 -20.42
CA PRO A 442 -10.46 48.28 -21.27
C PRO A 442 -9.06 47.66 -21.08
N ALA A 443 -8.34 47.95 -19.99
CA ALA A 443 -6.99 47.44 -19.73
C ALA A 443 -6.96 46.01 -19.13
N MET A 444 -8.10 45.48 -18.65
CA MET A 444 -8.20 44.14 -18.04
C MET A 444 -8.52 43.01 -19.04
N ALA A 445 -8.90 43.34 -20.29
CA ALA A 445 -9.17 42.35 -21.34
C ALA A 445 -8.02 41.36 -21.61
N PRO A 446 -6.73 41.76 -21.69
CA PRO A 446 -5.65 40.84 -22.05
C PRO A 446 -5.34 39.80 -20.95
N GLU A 447 -5.48 40.15 -19.66
CA GLU A 447 -5.22 39.22 -18.55
C GLU A 447 -6.31 38.14 -18.43
N ALA A 448 -7.57 38.53 -18.64
CA ALA A 448 -8.70 37.60 -18.67
C ALA A 448 -8.57 36.61 -19.85
N GLU A 449 -8.17 37.10 -21.02
CA GLU A 449 -7.93 36.25 -22.20
C GLU A 449 -6.76 35.28 -21.99
N ALA A 450 -5.66 35.75 -21.39
CA ALA A 450 -4.51 34.91 -21.05
C ALA A 450 -4.88 33.80 -20.07
N THR A 451 -5.67 34.11 -19.04
CA THR A 451 -6.12 33.13 -18.05
C THR A 451 -7.05 32.09 -18.67
N ALA A 452 -7.97 32.52 -19.54
CA ALA A 452 -8.85 31.61 -20.28
C ALA A 452 -8.07 30.72 -21.27
N ALA A 453 -7.02 31.25 -21.90
CA ALA A 453 -6.12 30.47 -22.76
C ALA A 453 -5.33 29.42 -21.97
N ALA A 454 -4.86 29.76 -20.77
CA ALA A 454 -4.19 28.83 -19.87
C ALA A 454 -5.13 27.70 -19.42
N ALA A 455 -6.38 28.02 -19.05
CA ALA A 455 -7.39 27.01 -18.72
C ALA A 455 -7.62 26.02 -19.88
N ARG A 456 -7.84 26.53 -21.10
CA ARG A 456 -8.01 25.68 -22.30
C ARG A 456 -6.78 24.81 -22.58
N HIS A 457 -5.59 25.34 -22.39
CA HIS A 457 -4.35 24.60 -22.58
C HIS A 457 -4.26 23.40 -21.64
N TRP A 458 -4.48 23.62 -20.33
CA TRP A 458 -4.42 22.57 -19.31
C TRP A 458 -5.56 21.55 -19.43
N TYR A 459 -6.77 21.99 -19.79
CA TYR A 459 -7.87 21.10 -20.15
C TYR A 459 -7.47 20.14 -21.30
N GLY A 460 -6.83 20.67 -22.35
CA GLY A 460 -6.33 19.87 -23.45
C GLY A 460 -5.24 18.87 -23.04
N ILE A 461 -4.38 19.23 -22.08
CA ILE A 461 -3.40 18.30 -21.49
C ILE A 461 -4.11 17.20 -20.71
N ALA A 462 -5.07 17.54 -19.85
CA ALA A 462 -5.84 16.59 -19.06
C ALA A 462 -6.51 15.53 -19.95
N MET A 463 -7.21 15.97 -21.01
CA MET A 463 -7.83 15.08 -21.99
C MET A 463 -6.80 14.14 -22.63
N ARG A 464 -5.65 14.64 -23.08
CA ARG A 464 -4.61 13.80 -23.71
C ARG A 464 -4.04 12.75 -22.76
N GLN A 465 -3.80 13.13 -21.50
CA GLN A 465 -3.27 12.21 -20.49
C GLN A 465 -4.27 11.10 -20.16
N LEU A 466 -5.54 11.42 -19.97
CA LEU A 466 -6.58 10.43 -19.72
C LEU A 466 -6.78 9.47 -20.91
N HIS A 467 -6.72 9.96 -22.15
CA HIS A 467 -6.74 9.09 -23.34
C HIS A 467 -5.47 8.22 -23.44
N ALA A 468 -4.32 8.76 -23.05
CA ALA A 468 -3.08 7.99 -22.98
C ALA A 468 -3.16 6.89 -21.91
N ALA A 469 -3.76 7.16 -20.74
CA ALA A 469 -4.00 6.16 -19.69
C ALA A 469 -4.81 4.97 -20.23
N LEU A 470 -5.89 5.26 -20.98
CA LEU A 470 -6.69 4.22 -21.62
C LEU A 470 -5.93 3.45 -22.68
N THR A 471 -5.23 4.13 -23.60
CA THR A 471 -4.68 3.51 -24.81
C THR A 471 -3.31 2.87 -24.60
N ARG A 472 -2.41 3.56 -23.88
CA ARG A 472 -1.03 3.12 -23.63
C ARG A 472 -0.91 2.28 -22.36
N GLY A 473 -1.76 2.52 -21.36
CA GLY A 473 -1.77 1.77 -20.11
C GLY A 473 -2.79 0.63 -20.15
N TYR A 474 -4.01 0.90 -19.69
CA TYR A 474 -4.98 -0.14 -19.35
C TYR A 474 -5.43 -1.00 -20.54
N SER A 475 -5.71 -0.43 -21.72
CA SER A 475 -6.09 -1.23 -22.90
C SER A 475 -4.92 -2.07 -23.43
N ALA A 476 -3.69 -1.59 -23.29
CA ALA A 476 -2.50 -2.35 -23.62
C ALA A 476 -2.35 -3.54 -22.64
N ALA A 477 -2.52 -3.32 -21.34
CA ALA A 477 -2.56 -4.37 -20.33
C ALA A 477 -3.66 -5.41 -20.61
N LEU A 478 -4.88 -4.97 -20.97
CA LEU A 478 -5.99 -5.86 -21.32
C LEU A 478 -5.78 -6.63 -22.62
N THR A 479 -4.92 -6.13 -23.52
CA THR A 479 -4.48 -6.87 -24.72
C THR A 479 -3.59 -8.05 -24.34
N LEU A 480 -2.77 -7.90 -23.29
CA LEU A 480 -1.96 -9.00 -22.74
C LEU A 480 -2.81 -9.99 -21.93
N ARG A 481 -3.71 -9.46 -21.09
CA ARG A 481 -4.60 -10.24 -20.23
C ARG A 481 -5.97 -9.60 -20.14
N ARG A 482 -6.93 -10.15 -20.89
CA ARG A 482 -8.30 -9.60 -21.04
C ARG A 482 -9.08 -9.46 -19.72
N ASP A 483 -8.74 -10.25 -18.72
CA ASP A 483 -9.41 -10.27 -17.42
C ASP A 483 -8.54 -9.70 -16.29
N GLU A 484 -7.57 -8.84 -16.61
CA GLU A 484 -6.74 -8.15 -15.61
C GLU A 484 -7.58 -7.18 -14.76
N PRO A 485 -7.82 -7.45 -13.46
CA PRO A 485 -8.70 -6.65 -12.60
C PRO A 485 -8.26 -5.19 -12.51
N GLU A 486 -6.97 -4.93 -12.29
CA GLU A 486 -6.42 -3.58 -12.15
C GLU A 486 -6.66 -2.75 -13.42
N ALA A 487 -6.40 -3.32 -14.59
CA ALA A 487 -6.64 -2.65 -15.86
C ALA A 487 -8.14 -2.43 -16.14
N LEU A 488 -9.02 -3.35 -15.74
CA LEU A 488 -10.47 -3.17 -15.87
C LEU A 488 -10.96 -2.02 -14.97
N VAL A 489 -10.51 -1.97 -13.72
CA VAL A 489 -10.84 -0.89 -12.77
C VAL A 489 -10.30 0.44 -13.29
N GLY A 490 -9.02 0.50 -13.66
CA GLY A 490 -8.38 1.70 -14.21
C GLY A 490 -9.03 2.21 -15.50
N CYS A 491 -9.44 1.30 -16.40
CA CYS A 491 -10.25 1.68 -17.57
C CYS A 491 -11.57 2.36 -17.15
N GLY A 492 -12.27 1.78 -16.18
CA GLY A 492 -13.52 2.33 -15.65
C GLY A 492 -13.33 3.74 -15.08
N GLU A 493 -12.29 3.92 -14.26
CA GLU A 493 -11.96 5.21 -13.64
C GLU A 493 -11.57 6.27 -14.67
N ALA A 494 -10.71 5.92 -15.64
CA ALA A 494 -10.31 6.83 -16.72
C ALA A 494 -11.50 7.27 -17.58
N HIS A 495 -12.44 6.35 -17.86
CA HIS A 495 -13.68 6.70 -18.55
C HIS A 495 -14.59 7.60 -17.70
N LEU A 496 -14.70 7.38 -16.38
CA LEU A 496 -15.43 8.30 -15.49
C LEU A 496 -14.81 9.70 -15.49
N ALA A 497 -13.48 9.80 -15.37
CA ALA A 497 -12.78 11.08 -15.42
C ALA A 497 -13.00 11.81 -16.74
N LEU A 498 -12.91 11.12 -17.88
CA LEU A 498 -13.20 11.69 -19.20
C LEU A 498 -14.66 12.15 -19.33
N SER A 499 -15.61 11.39 -18.77
CA SER A 499 -17.02 11.79 -18.74
C SER A 499 -17.22 13.08 -17.92
N ARG A 500 -16.61 13.17 -16.73
CA ARG A 500 -16.64 14.38 -15.89
C ARG A 500 -16.04 15.57 -16.63
N LEU A 501 -14.89 15.39 -17.24
CA LEU A 501 -14.16 16.46 -17.93
C LEU A 501 -14.96 16.98 -19.13
N ALA A 502 -15.55 16.09 -19.94
CA ALA A 502 -16.41 16.46 -21.06
C ALA A 502 -17.66 17.26 -20.64
N ARG A 503 -18.26 16.96 -19.47
CA ARG A 503 -19.38 17.75 -18.91
C ARG A 503 -18.98 19.16 -18.48
N ARG A 504 -17.69 19.38 -18.18
CA ARG A 504 -17.14 20.63 -17.65
C ARG A 504 -16.48 21.49 -18.71
N ASP A 505 -16.65 21.18 -20.00
CA ASP A 505 -15.94 21.87 -21.08
C ASP A 505 -16.04 23.40 -20.94
N PRO A 506 -14.91 24.09 -20.65
CA PRO A 506 -14.92 25.53 -20.43
C PRO A 506 -15.27 26.31 -21.70
N VAL A 507 -15.10 25.72 -22.88
CA VAL A 507 -15.48 26.33 -24.16
C VAL A 507 -17.00 26.37 -24.29
N ALA A 508 -17.69 25.30 -23.89
CA ALA A 508 -19.15 25.25 -23.88
C ALA A 508 -19.74 26.23 -22.86
N ALA A 509 -19.15 26.32 -21.66
CA ALA A 509 -19.59 27.23 -20.60
C ALA A 509 -19.45 28.72 -20.99
N ALA A 510 -18.36 29.10 -21.67
CA ALA A 510 -18.16 30.47 -22.14
C ALA A 510 -19.11 30.87 -23.28
N ALA A 511 -19.53 29.90 -24.12
CA ALA A 511 -20.48 30.14 -25.21
C ALA A 511 -21.93 30.33 -24.74
N SER A 512 -22.29 29.77 -23.57
CA SER A 512 -23.61 29.87 -22.94
C SER A 512 -23.85 31.15 -22.11
N GLY A 513 -22.85 32.02 -21.97
CA GLY A 513 -23.04 33.34 -21.34
C GLY A 513 -24.08 34.19 -22.09
N ASP A 514 -25.00 34.76 -21.32
CA ASP A 514 -26.29 35.44 -21.61
C ASP A 514 -26.28 36.62 -22.61
N GLY A 515 -25.48 36.54 -23.67
CA GLY A 515 -25.60 37.42 -24.81
C GLY A 515 -26.84 37.05 -25.61
N GLY A 516 -27.98 37.63 -25.27
CA GLY A 516 -29.31 37.47 -25.90
C GLY A 516 -29.39 37.93 -27.37
N GLY A 517 -28.46 37.47 -28.20
CA GLY A 517 -28.54 37.58 -29.66
C GLY A 517 -29.10 36.29 -30.23
N ASP A 518 -30.18 36.42 -31.01
CA ASP A 518 -30.96 35.37 -31.69
C ASP A 518 -30.17 34.54 -32.76
N GLY A 519 -28.88 34.29 -32.56
CA GLY A 519 -28.03 33.44 -33.40
C GLY A 519 -28.19 31.96 -33.03
N ASP A 520 -29.36 31.40 -33.32
CA ASP A 520 -29.90 30.14 -32.76
C ASP A 520 -29.26 28.81 -33.28
N GLY A 521 -28.30 28.88 -34.21
CA GLY A 521 -27.84 27.70 -34.98
C GLY A 521 -26.65 26.92 -34.40
N ASP A 522 -25.52 27.59 -34.16
CA ASP A 522 -24.23 26.89 -33.96
C ASP A 522 -23.90 26.55 -32.50
N LYS A 523 -24.43 27.29 -31.52
CA LYS A 523 -24.12 27.07 -30.09
C LYS A 523 -24.76 25.78 -29.55
N ASN A 524 -25.91 25.39 -30.09
CA ASN A 524 -26.62 24.17 -29.67
C ASN A 524 -25.88 22.88 -30.10
N ALA A 525 -25.09 22.93 -31.18
CA ALA A 525 -24.37 21.77 -31.68
C ALA A 525 -23.19 21.37 -30.77
N ALA A 526 -22.34 22.32 -30.37
CA ALA A 526 -21.17 22.05 -29.54
C ALA A 526 -21.54 21.49 -28.15
N GLY A 527 -22.62 22.00 -27.53
CA GLY A 527 -23.11 21.48 -26.26
C GLY A 527 -23.73 20.08 -26.37
N ALA A 528 -24.40 19.78 -27.49
CA ALA A 528 -24.94 18.44 -27.75
C ALA A 528 -23.82 17.40 -27.93
N ASP A 529 -22.73 17.77 -28.61
CA ASP A 529 -21.56 16.92 -28.81
C ASP A 529 -20.85 16.57 -27.49
N ALA A 530 -20.65 17.55 -26.60
CA ALA A 530 -20.03 17.33 -25.29
C ALA A 530 -20.83 16.37 -24.41
N LYS A 531 -22.17 16.51 -24.39
CA LYS A 531 -23.06 15.62 -23.65
C LYS A 531 -23.03 14.20 -24.19
N ASP A 532 -23.00 14.03 -25.51
CA ASP A 532 -22.92 12.72 -26.15
C ASP A 532 -21.56 12.05 -25.87
N ILE A 533 -20.45 12.80 -25.95
CA ILE A 533 -19.12 12.32 -25.56
C ILE A 533 -19.10 11.86 -24.10
N ALA A 534 -19.62 12.67 -23.18
CA ALA A 534 -19.72 12.30 -21.76
C ALA A 534 -20.51 11.00 -21.55
N SER A 535 -21.68 10.89 -22.20
CA SER A 535 -22.52 9.68 -22.12
C SER A 535 -21.82 8.43 -22.67
N ARG A 536 -21.07 8.55 -23.77
CA ARG A 536 -20.26 7.46 -24.33
C ARG A 536 -19.18 7.00 -23.35
N HIS A 537 -18.45 7.92 -22.72
CA HIS A 537 -17.45 7.56 -21.73
C HIS A 537 -18.09 6.94 -20.47
N ALA A 538 -19.18 7.49 -19.94
CA ALA A 538 -19.88 6.90 -18.79
C ALA A 538 -20.38 5.47 -19.09
N THR A 539 -20.88 5.23 -20.31
CA THR A 539 -21.30 3.88 -20.75
C THR A 539 -20.11 2.91 -20.79
N ALA A 540 -18.96 3.34 -21.31
CA ALA A 540 -17.75 2.53 -21.32
C ALA A 540 -17.23 2.23 -19.89
N ALA A 541 -17.35 3.19 -18.96
CA ALA A 541 -17.02 2.97 -17.56
C ALA A 541 -17.89 1.87 -16.94
N VAL A 542 -19.21 1.89 -17.18
CA VAL A 542 -20.12 0.83 -16.72
C VAL A 542 -19.67 -0.54 -17.24
N VAL A 543 -19.33 -0.66 -18.52
CA VAL A 543 -18.87 -1.94 -19.11
C VAL A 543 -17.60 -2.45 -18.43
N ALA A 544 -16.62 -1.57 -18.21
CA ALA A 544 -15.35 -1.93 -17.58
C ALA A 544 -15.54 -2.38 -16.13
N PHE A 545 -16.29 -1.62 -15.32
CA PHE A 545 -16.56 -1.99 -13.94
C PHE A 545 -17.43 -3.24 -13.82
N GLN A 546 -18.42 -3.43 -14.70
CA GLN A 546 -19.22 -4.67 -14.73
C GLN A 546 -18.34 -5.90 -15.01
N ALA A 547 -17.35 -5.78 -15.90
CA ALA A 547 -16.39 -6.84 -16.15
C ALA A 547 -15.49 -7.11 -14.92
N ALA A 548 -15.08 -6.07 -14.20
CA ALA A 548 -14.29 -6.19 -12.97
C ALA A 548 -15.07 -6.90 -11.85
N VAL A 549 -16.31 -6.47 -11.55
CA VAL A 549 -17.14 -7.06 -10.49
C VAL A 549 -17.69 -8.45 -10.82
N ALA A 550 -17.55 -8.92 -12.08
CA ALA A 550 -17.89 -10.29 -12.45
C ALA A 550 -16.93 -11.33 -11.83
N ARG A 551 -15.76 -10.88 -11.37
CA ARG A 551 -14.75 -11.71 -10.69
C ARG A 551 -14.26 -11.01 -9.41
N PRO A 552 -15.13 -10.85 -8.40
CA PRO A 552 -14.80 -10.06 -7.21
C PRO A 552 -13.61 -10.64 -6.44
N GLU A 553 -13.36 -11.95 -6.54
CA GLU A 553 -12.21 -12.62 -5.92
C GLU A 553 -10.85 -12.13 -6.43
N ARG A 554 -10.83 -11.39 -7.55
CA ARG A 554 -9.62 -10.80 -8.13
C ARG A 554 -9.43 -9.33 -7.80
N LEU A 555 -10.42 -8.67 -7.18
CA LEU A 555 -10.36 -7.25 -6.82
C LEU A 555 -9.70 -7.01 -5.46
N GLY A 556 -9.29 -8.09 -4.76
CA GLY A 556 -8.71 -8.01 -3.43
C GLY A 556 -9.77 -8.08 -2.33
N GLY A 557 -9.54 -7.29 -1.28
CA GLY A 557 -10.32 -7.28 -0.06
C GLY A 557 -11.73 -6.71 -0.20
N TRP A 558 -12.48 -6.74 0.91
CA TRP A 558 -13.83 -6.21 1.05
C TRP A 558 -13.87 -4.73 0.65
N ARG A 559 -12.91 -3.93 1.12
CA ARG A 559 -12.87 -2.49 0.85
C ARG A 559 -12.70 -2.21 -0.63
N GLN A 560 -11.69 -2.81 -1.26
CA GLN A 560 -11.42 -2.65 -2.69
C GLN A 560 -12.62 -3.09 -3.54
N ARG A 561 -13.29 -4.19 -3.18
CA ARG A 561 -14.53 -4.63 -3.84
C ARG A 561 -15.69 -3.65 -3.66
N CYS A 562 -15.78 -2.96 -2.52
CA CYS A 562 -16.79 -1.93 -2.29
C CYS A 562 -16.49 -0.66 -3.12
N ASP A 563 -15.23 -0.25 -3.19
CA ASP A 563 -14.80 0.93 -3.97
C ASP A 563 -15.14 0.75 -5.46
N VAL A 564 -14.87 -0.43 -6.03
CA VAL A 564 -15.23 -0.72 -7.43
C VAL A 564 -16.75 -0.71 -7.65
N ARG A 565 -17.53 -1.21 -6.69
CA ARG A 565 -19.01 -1.16 -6.76
C ARG A 565 -19.55 0.26 -6.61
N TYR A 566 -18.89 1.07 -5.81
CA TYR A 566 -19.22 2.48 -5.65
C TYR A 566 -18.99 3.23 -6.97
N ASN A 567 -17.82 3.06 -7.58
CA ASN A 567 -17.51 3.65 -8.89
C ASN A 567 -18.47 3.15 -9.99
N LEU A 568 -18.86 1.87 -9.96
CA LEU A 568 -19.90 1.34 -10.83
C LEU A 568 -21.26 2.04 -10.62
N ALA A 569 -21.66 2.28 -9.36
CA ALA A 569 -22.90 2.99 -9.05
C ALA A 569 -22.88 4.44 -9.57
N CYS A 570 -21.75 5.14 -9.43
CA CYS A 570 -21.53 6.46 -10.01
C CYS A 570 -21.67 6.44 -11.54
N ALA A 571 -21.02 5.48 -12.22
CA ALA A 571 -21.12 5.33 -13.67
C ALA A 571 -22.57 5.02 -14.13
N LEU A 572 -23.29 4.16 -13.41
CA LEU A 572 -24.69 3.85 -13.70
C LEU A 572 -25.61 5.07 -13.53
N ALA A 573 -25.39 5.88 -12.50
CA ALA A 573 -26.11 7.13 -12.28
C ALA A 573 -25.91 8.11 -13.45
N LEU A 574 -24.67 8.28 -13.93
CA LEU A 574 -24.34 9.15 -15.06
C LEU A 574 -25.00 8.70 -16.39
N VAL A 575 -25.22 7.41 -16.58
CA VAL A 575 -25.89 6.84 -17.78
C VAL A 575 -27.43 6.83 -17.63
N GLY A 576 -27.97 7.19 -16.46
CA GLY A 576 -29.42 7.18 -16.19
C GLY A 576 -29.99 5.79 -15.87
N ARG A 577 -29.14 4.83 -15.49
CA ARG A 577 -29.56 3.49 -15.00
C ARG A 577 -29.84 3.54 -13.49
N GLU A 578 -30.77 4.41 -13.11
CA GLU A 578 -31.03 4.82 -11.73
C GLU A 578 -31.35 3.64 -10.79
N GLN A 579 -32.13 2.66 -11.25
CA GLN A 579 -32.52 1.52 -10.42
C GLN A 579 -31.32 0.67 -9.97
N GLU A 580 -30.36 0.46 -10.86
CA GLU A 580 -29.15 -0.33 -10.55
C GLU A 580 -28.19 0.48 -9.68
N ALA A 581 -28.02 1.78 -9.96
CA ALA A 581 -27.25 2.67 -9.11
C ALA A 581 -27.81 2.71 -7.68
N HIS A 582 -29.14 2.86 -7.54
CA HIS A 582 -29.83 2.84 -6.27
C HIS A 582 -29.59 1.52 -5.51
N GLN A 583 -29.73 0.37 -6.16
CA GLN A 583 -29.50 -0.94 -5.53
C GLN A 583 -28.07 -1.08 -4.97
N LEU A 584 -27.06 -0.67 -5.74
CA LEU A 584 -25.67 -0.70 -5.29
C LEU A 584 -25.43 0.25 -4.11
N LEU A 585 -25.93 1.49 -4.18
CA LEU A 585 -25.76 2.48 -3.10
C LEU A 585 -26.46 2.04 -1.82
N VAL A 586 -27.66 1.46 -1.89
CA VAL A 586 -28.34 0.86 -0.73
C VAL A 586 -27.50 -0.25 -0.11
N SER A 587 -26.93 -1.13 -0.93
CA SER A 587 -26.09 -2.22 -0.44
C SER A 587 -24.82 -1.70 0.24
N LEU A 588 -24.17 -0.69 -0.33
CA LEU A 588 -22.94 -0.09 0.19
C LEU A 588 -23.19 0.67 1.51
N LEU A 589 -24.29 1.41 1.61
CA LEU A 589 -24.73 2.04 2.85
C LEU A 589 -25.07 0.98 3.92
N GLY A 590 -25.79 -0.07 3.52
CA GLY A 590 -26.21 -1.14 4.43
C GLY A 590 -25.06 -1.93 5.04
N CYS A 591 -23.93 -2.06 4.33
CA CYS A 591 -22.71 -2.68 4.87
C CYS A 591 -21.70 -1.67 5.47
N GLY A 592 -22.04 -0.37 5.47
CA GLY A 592 -21.18 0.69 6.02
C GLY A 592 -19.93 1.00 5.20
N ALA A 593 -19.91 0.63 3.91
CA ALA A 593 -18.78 0.92 3.01
C ALA A 593 -18.71 2.39 2.60
N VAL A 594 -19.86 3.07 2.56
CA VAL A 594 -19.96 4.50 2.23
C VAL A 594 -20.86 5.20 3.23
N ARG A 595 -20.67 6.51 3.39
CA ARG A 595 -21.48 7.38 4.25
C ARG A 595 -22.37 8.29 3.43
N PRO A 596 -23.54 8.69 3.93
CA PRO A 596 -24.36 9.68 3.22
C PRO A 596 -23.70 11.03 2.98
N SER A 597 -22.81 11.47 3.87
CA SER A 597 -22.03 12.69 3.67
C SER A 597 -21.06 12.59 2.49
N GLU A 598 -20.56 11.39 2.18
CA GLU A 598 -19.72 11.13 1.00
C GLU A 598 -20.58 11.19 -0.26
N LEU A 599 -21.73 10.50 -0.26
CA LEU A 599 -22.69 10.52 -1.37
C LEU A 599 -23.15 11.96 -1.72
N ALA A 600 -23.40 12.79 -0.70
CA ALA A 600 -23.84 14.16 -0.89
C ALA A 600 -22.77 15.06 -1.53
N ARG A 601 -21.49 14.76 -1.30
CA ARG A 601 -20.36 15.54 -1.81
C ARG A 601 -19.88 15.08 -3.18
N ASP A 602 -20.12 13.81 -3.53
CA ASP A 602 -19.61 13.23 -4.78
C ASP A 602 -20.26 13.86 -6.02
N VAL A 603 -19.43 14.47 -6.87
CA VAL A 603 -19.84 15.19 -8.07
C VAL A 603 -20.39 14.28 -9.16
N ASP A 604 -20.04 13.00 -9.18
CA ASP A 604 -20.58 12.05 -10.16
C ASP A 604 -22.06 11.72 -9.90
N LEU A 605 -22.49 11.86 -8.65
CA LEU A 605 -23.87 11.64 -8.24
C LEU A 605 -24.73 12.90 -8.39
N GLU A 606 -24.16 14.04 -8.77
CA GLU A 606 -24.88 15.31 -9.00
C GLU A 606 -26.16 15.13 -9.86
N PRO A 607 -26.15 14.39 -10.98
CA PRO A 607 -27.33 14.24 -11.84
C PRO A 607 -28.50 13.48 -11.19
N VAL A 608 -28.27 12.76 -10.10
CA VAL A 608 -29.31 12.00 -9.39
C VAL A 608 -29.66 12.62 -8.04
N ARG A 609 -28.94 13.66 -7.59
CA ARG A 609 -29.16 14.27 -6.27
C ARG A 609 -30.59 14.76 -6.05
N TYR A 610 -31.26 15.29 -7.07
CA TYR A 610 -32.62 15.81 -6.93
C TYR A 610 -33.70 14.71 -6.88
N LEU A 611 -33.35 13.45 -7.16
CA LEU A 611 -34.31 12.36 -7.23
C LEU A 611 -34.78 11.94 -5.82
N PRO A 612 -36.07 11.62 -5.63
CA PRO A 612 -36.60 11.26 -4.31
C PRO A 612 -35.89 10.07 -3.65
N TRP A 613 -35.50 9.06 -4.43
CA TRP A 613 -34.81 7.89 -3.91
C TRP A 613 -33.41 8.26 -3.36
N PHE A 614 -32.69 9.17 -4.01
CA PHE A 614 -31.38 9.60 -3.57
C PHE A 614 -31.48 10.44 -2.29
N GLN A 615 -32.46 11.36 -2.23
CA GLN A 615 -32.76 12.11 -1.01
C GLN A 615 -33.13 11.19 0.16
N ALA A 616 -33.85 10.09 -0.10
CA ALA A 616 -34.15 9.10 0.93
C ALA A 616 -32.89 8.38 1.44
N LEU A 617 -31.91 8.10 0.57
CA LEU A 617 -30.60 7.55 1.01
C LEU A 617 -29.87 8.53 1.93
N LEU A 618 -29.91 9.83 1.62
CA LEU A 618 -29.25 10.85 2.44
C LEU A 618 -29.89 11.01 3.82
N ALA A 619 -31.21 10.80 3.92
CA ALA A 619 -31.97 10.94 5.15
C ALA A 619 -31.99 9.67 6.04
N ALA A 620 -31.51 8.53 5.52
CA ALA A 620 -31.59 7.24 6.20
C ALA A 620 -30.42 6.96 7.16
N ALA A 621 -29.40 7.82 7.22
CA ALA A 621 -28.37 7.81 8.27
C ALA A 621 -28.61 8.89 9.30
#